data_AF-A0A2P8FK24-F1
#
_entry.id   AF-A0A2P8FK24-F1
#
_cell.length_a   1.000
_cell.length_b   1.000
_cell.length_c   1.000
_cell.angle_alpha   90.00
_cell.angle_beta   90.00
_cell.angle_gamma   90.00
#
_symmetry.space_group_name_H-M   'P 1'
#
loop_
_entity.id
_entity.type
_entity.pdbx_description
1 polymer ?
#
loop_
_entity_poly.entity_id
_entity_poly.type
_entity_poly.pdbx_seq_one_letter_code
_entity_poly.pdbx_strand_id
1 'polypeptide(L)'
;MSVATLKYVAFGVALLATTAMAGVLDEVPAVPSGNEIYFQEILFDARDDGSRVARLRYVMPLIRQGVEFAEIEEDFFHLCIGVAVPYLATEGETVDQVIISMSDRETEFGVLDALATQYFEAFIVKDGTCIWEGF
;
A
#
# COMPACT_ATOMS: atom_id res chain seq x y z
N MET A 1 -59.05 -22.59 28.74
CA MET A 1 -58.85 -22.14 27.34
C MET A 1 -59.00 -20.62 27.38
N SER A 2 -57.89 -19.89 27.51
CA SER A 2 -57.10 -19.29 26.41
C SER A 2 -57.72 -17.97 25.94
N VAL A 3 -57.07 -16.80 25.85
CA VAL A 3 -55.70 -16.31 26.04
C VAL A 3 -55.82 -14.79 26.31
N ALA A 4 -54.92 -14.22 27.11
CA ALA A 4 -54.83 -12.79 27.42
C ALA A 4 -54.36 -11.96 26.20
N THR A 5 -54.98 -10.79 26.01
CA THR A 5 -54.70 -9.82 24.95
C THR A 5 -53.36 -9.11 25.17
N LEU A 6 -52.35 -9.40 24.34
CA LEU A 6 -51.08 -8.67 24.35
C LEU A 6 -51.07 -7.61 23.25
N LYS A 7 -51.14 -6.34 23.66
CA LYS A 7 -50.94 -5.17 22.81
C LYS A 7 -49.43 -4.98 22.59
N TYR A 8 -48.95 -5.21 21.36
CA TYR A 8 -47.57 -4.90 20.99
C TYR A 8 -47.46 -3.42 20.59
N VAL A 9 -46.80 -2.62 21.42
CA VAL A 9 -46.29 -1.29 21.04
C VAL A 9 -44.94 -1.52 20.36
N ALA A 10 -44.89 -1.34 19.04
CA ALA A 10 -43.64 -1.39 18.28
C ALA A 10 -42.88 -0.06 18.46
N PHE A 11 -41.86 -0.07 19.32
CA PHE A 11 -40.84 0.98 19.36
C PHE A 11 -39.90 0.78 18.16
N GLY A 12 -39.92 1.73 17.22
CA GLY A 12 -39.00 1.76 16.09
C GLY A 12 -37.59 2.09 16.55
N VAL A 13 -36.68 1.12 16.46
CA VAL A 13 -35.23 1.35 16.61
C VAL A 13 -34.70 1.85 15.27
N ALA A 14 -34.33 3.13 15.22
CA ALA A 14 -33.60 3.70 14.10
C ALA A 14 -32.15 3.19 14.15
N LEU A 15 -31.79 2.32 13.19
CA LEU A 15 -30.44 1.81 13.02
C LEU A 15 -29.61 2.89 12.31
N LEU A 16 -28.77 3.62 13.05
CA LEU A 16 -27.74 4.49 12.48
C LEU A 16 -26.61 3.60 11.95
N ALA A 17 -26.58 3.39 10.64
CA ALA A 17 -25.46 2.73 9.97
C ALA A 17 -24.25 3.68 9.97
N THR A 18 -23.29 3.44 10.86
CA THR A 18 -21.96 4.04 10.78
C THR A 18 -21.19 3.33 9.66
N THR A 19 -20.98 4.01 8.53
CA THR A 19 -20.04 3.57 7.50
C THR A 19 -18.62 3.67 8.06
N ALA A 20 -17.99 2.52 8.32
CA ALA A 20 -16.56 2.46 8.58
C ALA A 20 -15.81 2.81 7.29
N MET A 21 -14.97 3.84 7.31
CA MET A 21 -13.97 4.07 6.28
C MET A 21 -12.86 3.03 6.49
N ALA A 22 -12.83 2.01 5.64
CA ALA A 22 -11.68 1.10 5.57
C ALA A 22 -10.48 1.90 5.01
N GLY A 23 -9.31 1.76 5.63
CA GLY A 23 -8.10 2.45 5.20
C GLY A 23 -7.66 1.97 3.83
N VAL A 24 -7.16 2.89 3.01
CA VAL A 24 -6.66 2.64 1.63
C VAL A 24 -5.54 1.59 1.57
N LEU A 25 -4.95 1.22 2.70
CA LEU A 25 -3.86 0.24 2.80
C LEU A 25 -4.27 -1.16 3.26
N ASP A 26 -5.54 -1.37 3.67
CA ASP A 26 -6.03 -2.71 4.10
C ASP A 26 -6.46 -3.58 2.91
N GLU A 27 -6.44 -3.05 1.69
CA GLU A 27 -6.75 -3.76 0.46
C GLU A 27 -5.45 -4.15 -0.26
N VAL A 28 -5.30 -5.44 -0.57
CA VAL A 28 -4.21 -5.99 -1.41
C VAL A 28 -4.19 -5.19 -2.73
N PRO A 29 -3.15 -4.39 -3.01
CA PRO A 29 -3.13 -3.60 -4.22
C PRO A 29 -3.11 -4.53 -5.43
N ALA A 30 -4.09 -4.38 -6.32
CA ALA A 30 -4.04 -5.03 -7.62
C ALA A 30 -2.94 -4.38 -8.46
N VAL A 31 -2.05 -5.20 -9.02
CA VAL A 31 -0.96 -4.73 -9.87
C VAL A 31 -1.12 -5.22 -11.32
N PRO A 32 -0.61 -4.49 -12.33
CA PRO A 32 -0.68 -4.86 -13.74
C PRO A 32 -0.26 -6.29 -14.07
N SER A 33 0.79 -6.81 -13.44
CA SER A 33 1.26 -8.18 -13.64
C SER A 33 0.26 -9.25 -13.19
N GLY A 34 -0.72 -8.88 -12.36
CA GLY A 34 -1.68 -9.79 -11.73
C GLY A 34 -1.10 -10.60 -10.57
N ASN A 35 0.15 -10.34 -10.18
CA ASN A 35 0.77 -11.01 -9.04
C ASN A 35 0.15 -10.55 -7.71
N GLU A 36 0.08 -11.46 -6.75
CA GLU A 36 -0.33 -11.13 -5.39
C GLU A 36 0.83 -10.46 -4.64
N ILE A 37 0.54 -9.32 -4.02
CA ILE A 37 1.49 -8.57 -3.20
C ILE A 37 0.86 -8.17 -1.87
N TYR A 38 1.67 -8.02 -0.83
CA TYR A 38 1.21 -7.53 0.46
C TYR A 38 2.00 -6.29 0.84
N PHE A 39 1.31 -5.27 1.34
CA PHE A 39 1.98 -4.12 1.93
C PHE A 39 2.65 -4.54 3.24
N GLN A 40 3.95 -4.28 3.37
CA GLN A 40 4.71 -4.56 4.57
C GLN A 40 4.72 -3.33 5.49
N GLU A 41 5.22 -2.20 4.97
CA GLU A 41 5.33 -0.95 5.73
C GLU A 41 5.62 0.25 4.82
N ILE A 42 5.41 1.46 5.36
CA ILE A 42 5.92 2.70 4.81
C ILE A 42 6.92 3.31 5.78
N LEU A 43 8.05 3.75 5.24
CA LEU A 43 9.11 4.42 5.99
C LEU A 43 9.33 5.81 5.41
N PHE A 44 9.53 6.78 6.29
CA PHE A 44 9.91 8.15 5.91
C PHE A 44 11.35 8.42 6.34
N ASP A 45 12.13 8.95 5.41
CA ASP A 45 13.54 9.28 5.64
C ASP A 45 13.85 10.70 5.16
N ALA A 46 14.82 11.33 5.81
CA ALA A 46 15.36 12.63 5.44
C ALA A 46 16.85 12.45 5.12
N ARG A 47 17.25 12.78 3.90
CA ARG A 47 18.63 12.68 3.44
C ARG A 47 19.45 13.88 3.90
N ASP A 48 20.78 13.73 3.86
CA ASP A 48 21.73 14.78 4.23
C ASP A 48 21.60 16.05 3.36
N ASP A 49 21.09 15.94 2.14
CA ASP A 49 20.81 17.05 1.24
C ASP A 49 19.47 17.77 1.52
N GLY A 50 18.74 17.31 2.53
CA GLY A 50 17.44 17.83 2.94
C GLY A 50 16.25 17.24 2.19
N SER A 51 16.49 16.38 1.19
CA SER A 51 15.39 15.72 0.47
C SER A 51 14.68 14.69 1.36
N ARG A 52 13.36 14.60 1.21
CA ARG A 52 12.50 13.64 1.91
C ARG A 52 12.14 12.48 1.01
N VAL A 53 12.16 11.28 1.57
CA VAL A 53 11.84 10.04 0.86
C VAL A 53 10.72 9.31 1.57
N ALA A 54 9.71 8.88 0.82
CA ALA A 54 8.78 7.86 1.27
C ALA A 54 9.17 6.51 0.64
N ARG A 55 9.43 5.49 1.46
CA ARG A 55 9.69 4.13 0.99
C ARG A 55 8.50 3.25 1.31
N LEU A 56 7.82 2.75 0.28
CA LEU A 56 6.75 1.77 0.43
C LEU A 56 7.32 0.39 0.13
N ARG A 57 7.13 -0.53 1.06
CA ARG A 57 7.71 -1.87 1.01
C ARG A 57 6.60 -2.89 0.89
N TYR A 58 6.76 -3.79 -0.05
CA TYR A 58 5.81 -4.84 -0.37
C TYR A 58 6.50 -6.19 -0.40
N VAL A 59 5.72 -7.23 -0.15
CA VAL A 59 6.12 -8.62 -0.28
C VAL A 59 5.41 -9.24 -1.48
N MET A 60 6.16 -9.78 -2.44
CA MET A 60 5.66 -10.55 -3.57
C MET A 60 6.28 -11.95 -3.53
N PRO A 61 5.63 -12.95 -2.90
CA PRO A 61 6.23 -14.27 -2.70
C PRO A 61 6.65 -14.97 -3.98
N LEU A 62 6.07 -14.61 -5.14
CA LEU A 62 6.37 -15.24 -6.42
C LEU A 62 7.79 -14.92 -6.94
N ILE A 63 8.44 -13.85 -6.47
CA ILE A 63 9.82 -13.50 -6.82
C ILE A 63 10.77 -14.69 -6.58
N ARG A 64 10.58 -15.44 -5.49
CA ARG A 64 11.40 -16.63 -5.19
C ARG A 64 11.29 -17.77 -6.21
N GLN A 65 10.28 -17.71 -7.09
CA GLN A 65 10.02 -18.70 -8.14
C GLN A 65 10.62 -18.26 -9.49
N GLY A 66 11.37 -17.15 -9.52
CA GLY A 66 12.08 -16.67 -10.71
C GLY A 66 11.30 -15.65 -11.53
N VAL A 67 10.43 -14.86 -10.89
CA VAL A 67 9.88 -13.66 -11.54
C VAL A 67 11.01 -12.67 -11.72
N GLU A 68 11.28 -12.31 -12.96
CA GLU A 68 12.31 -11.35 -13.31
C GLU A 68 11.75 -9.93 -13.29
N PHE A 69 12.63 -8.95 -13.09
CA PHE A 69 12.24 -7.52 -13.03
C PHE A 69 11.41 -7.07 -14.24
N ALA A 70 11.78 -7.49 -15.44
CA ALA A 70 11.09 -7.12 -16.68
C ALA A 70 9.61 -7.58 -16.73
N GLU A 71 9.21 -8.54 -15.90
CA GLU A 71 7.83 -9.02 -15.82
C GLU A 71 6.96 -8.17 -14.87
N ILE A 72 7.58 -7.37 -14.00
CA ILE A 72 6.92 -6.60 -12.94
C ILE A 72 7.31 -5.12 -12.94
N GLU A 73 8.06 -4.65 -13.93
CA GLU A 73 8.50 -3.24 -14.04
C GLU A 73 7.31 -2.27 -13.97
N GLU A 74 6.22 -2.57 -14.69
CA GLU A 74 5.02 -1.73 -14.71
C GLU A 74 4.31 -1.66 -13.34
N ASP A 75 4.47 -2.68 -12.49
CA ASP A 75 3.88 -2.72 -11.16
C ASP A 75 4.47 -1.62 -10.26
N PHE A 76 5.76 -1.34 -10.38
CA PHE A 76 6.42 -0.30 -9.58
C PHE A 76 5.84 1.09 -9.89
N PHE A 77 5.68 1.40 -11.17
CA PHE A 77 5.06 2.67 -11.57
C PHE A 77 3.60 2.75 -11.13
N HIS A 78 2.85 1.66 -11.29
CA HIS A 78 1.47 1.57 -10.84
C HIS A 78 1.34 1.83 -9.34
N LEU A 79 2.17 1.21 -8.52
CA LEU A 79 2.18 1.41 -7.07
C LEU A 79 2.58 2.84 -6.68
N CYS A 80 3.49 3.46 -7.42
CA CYS A 80 3.83 4.85 -7.16
C CYS A 80 2.65 5.80 -7.42
N ILE A 81 2.05 5.74 -8.61
CA ILE A 81 1.02 6.71 -9.01
C ILE A 81 -0.36 6.39 -8.41
N GLY A 82 -0.68 5.10 -8.25
CA GLY A 82 -1.99 4.62 -7.80
C GLY A 82 -2.12 4.47 -6.30
N VAL A 83 -1.00 4.29 -5.58
CA VAL A 83 -1.01 4.03 -4.13
C VAL A 83 -0.21 5.08 -3.37
N ALA A 84 1.08 5.22 -3.67
CA ALA A 84 1.97 6.07 -2.89
C ALA A 84 1.57 7.56 -2.93
N VAL A 85 1.40 8.12 -4.14
CA VAL A 85 1.04 9.53 -4.29
C VAL A 85 -0.32 9.86 -3.66
N PRO A 86 -1.41 9.10 -3.92
CA PRO A 86 -2.70 9.33 -3.26
C PRO A 86 -2.64 9.21 -1.73
N TYR A 87 -1.88 8.25 -1.21
CA TYR A 87 -1.67 8.12 0.24
C TYR A 87 -1.00 9.37 0.82
N LEU A 88 0.12 9.80 0.23
CA LEU A 88 0.86 10.99 0.68
C LEU A 88 -0.01 12.24 0.67
N ALA A 89 -0.81 12.43 -0.39
CA ALA A 89 -1.75 13.54 -0.50
C ALA A 89 -2.82 13.50 0.60
N THR A 90 -3.32 12.32 0.96
CA THR A 90 -4.33 12.14 2.01
C THR A 90 -3.76 12.44 3.40
N GLU A 91 -2.53 12.01 3.66
CA GLU A 91 -1.83 12.26 4.93
C GLU A 91 -1.23 13.68 5.04
N GLY A 92 -1.28 14.46 3.95
CA GLY A 92 -0.66 15.79 3.91
C GLY A 92 0.88 15.74 3.93
N GLU A 93 1.46 14.62 3.51
CA GLU A 93 2.90 14.41 3.47
C GLU A 93 3.47 14.86 2.12
N THR A 94 4.50 15.70 2.17
CA THR A 94 5.27 16.12 0.99
C THR A 94 6.65 15.51 1.02
N VAL A 95 6.97 14.73 -0.02
CA VAL A 95 8.29 14.09 -0.22
C VAL A 95 8.82 14.39 -1.62
N ASP A 96 10.13 14.38 -1.78
CA ASP A 96 10.80 14.62 -3.05
C ASP A 96 10.88 13.33 -3.90
N GLN A 97 10.91 12.18 -3.22
CA GLN A 97 11.07 10.88 -3.86
C GLN A 97 10.21 9.81 -3.19
N VAL A 98 9.67 8.91 -4.01
CA VAL A 98 9.05 7.66 -3.59
C VAL A 98 9.96 6.51 -4.02
N ILE A 99 10.25 5.61 -3.10
CA ILE A 99 10.90 4.33 -3.42
C ILE A 99 9.90 3.21 -3.20
N ILE A 100 9.64 2.43 -4.23
CA ILE A 100 8.85 1.20 -4.14
C ILE A 100 9.83 0.03 -4.07
N SER A 101 9.67 -0.81 -3.05
CA SER A 101 10.48 -2.02 -2.85
C SER A 101 9.58 -3.24 -2.86
N MET A 102 9.91 -4.26 -3.65
CA MET A 102 9.25 -5.56 -3.65
C MET A 102 10.26 -6.66 -3.33
N SER A 103 9.98 -7.44 -2.29
CA SER A 103 10.83 -8.55 -1.84
C SER A 103 10.03 -9.85 -1.83
N ASP A 104 10.69 -11.00 -2.01
CA ASP A 104 10.02 -12.30 -1.97
C ASP A 104 9.52 -12.70 -0.55
N ARG A 105 9.96 -11.96 0.46
CA ARG A 105 9.55 -12.09 1.87
C ARG A 105 9.76 -10.79 2.63
N GLU A 106 9.20 -10.71 3.83
CA GLU A 106 9.45 -9.60 4.76
C GLU A 106 10.94 -9.53 5.12
N THR A 107 11.48 -8.31 5.10
CA THR A 107 12.86 -8.02 5.52
C THR A 107 12.88 -6.89 6.54
N GLU A 108 13.91 -6.82 7.38
CA GLU A 108 14.11 -5.70 8.31
C GLU A 108 14.79 -4.53 7.59
N PHE A 109 14.35 -3.30 7.86
CA PHE A 109 14.96 -2.12 7.22
C PHE A 109 16.42 -1.94 7.66
N GLY A 110 17.31 -1.67 6.69
CA GLY A 110 18.73 -1.43 6.97
C GLY A 110 19.52 -2.69 7.35
N VAL A 111 18.90 -3.86 7.36
CA VAL A 111 19.54 -5.14 7.65
C VAL A 111 19.66 -5.96 6.37
N LEU A 112 20.86 -6.46 6.11
CA LEU A 112 21.10 -7.35 4.97
C LEU A 112 20.50 -8.74 5.24
N ASP A 113 19.55 -9.16 4.40
CA ASP A 113 19.11 -10.55 4.29
C ASP A 113 19.61 -11.14 2.97
N ALA A 114 20.64 -11.99 3.04
CA ALA A 114 21.25 -12.61 1.87
C ALA A 114 20.37 -13.66 1.19
N LEU A 115 19.29 -14.09 1.84
CA LEU A 115 18.36 -15.05 1.25
C LEU A 115 17.24 -14.33 0.49
N ALA A 116 16.99 -13.05 0.76
CA ALA A 116 15.88 -12.31 0.17
C ALA A 116 16.24 -11.86 -1.26
N THR A 117 15.34 -12.11 -2.20
CA THR A 117 15.41 -11.53 -3.54
C THR A 117 14.48 -10.33 -3.56
N GLN A 118 15.02 -9.17 -3.94
CA GLN A 118 14.28 -7.92 -3.93
C GLN A 118 14.61 -7.07 -5.15
N TYR A 119 13.62 -6.33 -5.60
CA TYR A 119 13.71 -5.31 -6.64
C TYR A 119 13.23 -3.99 -6.05
N PHE A 120 13.81 -2.89 -6.53
CA PHE A 120 13.45 -1.55 -6.08
C PHE A 120 13.44 -0.58 -7.25
N GLU A 121 12.54 0.38 -7.19
CA GLU A 121 12.52 1.52 -8.10
C GLU A 121 12.31 2.81 -7.34
N ALA A 122 12.96 3.88 -7.82
CA ALA A 122 12.77 5.22 -7.28
C ALA A 122 12.14 6.15 -8.31
N PHE A 123 11.25 7.00 -7.80
CA PHE A 123 10.49 7.96 -8.57
C PHE A 123 10.61 9.33 -7.93
N ILE A 124 10.98 10.35 -8.71
CA ILE A 124 10.79 11.74 -8.29
C ILE A 124 9.29 12.01 -8.23
N VAL A 125 8.83 12.60 -7.12
CA VAL A 125 7.45 13.05 -6.99
C VAL A 125 7.39 14.51 -7.40
N LYS A 126 6.64 14.79 -8.46
CA LYS A 126 6.44 16.16 -8.94
C LYS A 126 5.01 16.36 -9.40
N ASP A 127 4.35 17.39 -8.86
CA ASP A 127 2.97 17.77 -9.21
C ASP A 127 1.98 16.59 -9.16
N GLY A 128 2.13 15.72 -8.15
CA GLY A 128 1.29 14.52 -7.99
C GLY A 128 1.55 13.43 -9.04
N THR A 129 2.69 13.46 -9.71
CA THR A 129 3.12 12.46 -10.70
C THR A 129 4.43 11.80 -10.25
N CYS A 130 4.63 10.55 -10.68
CA CYS A 130 5.88 9.81 -10.50
C CYS A 130 6.73 9.90 -11.78
N ILE A 131 7.97 10.35 -11.65
CA ILE A 131 8.95 10.39 -12.76
C ILE A 131 10.03 9.36 -12.44
N TRP A 132 10.17 8.35 -13.28
CA TRP A 132 11.14 7.28 -13.09
C TRP A 132 12.58 7.81 -13.17
N GLU A 133 13.43 7.41 -12.22
CA GLU A 133 14.84 7.81 -12.20
C GLU A 133 15.79 6.80 -12.87
N GLY A 134 15.33 5.57 -13.12
CA GLY A 134 16.14 4.49 -13.72
C GLY A 134 17.23 3.99 -12.79
N PHE A 135 17.34 2.66 -12.64
CA PHE A 135 18.45 1.98 -11.96
C PHE A 135 19.11 0.91 -12.84
#